data_AF-M0JD06-F1
#
_entry.id   AF-M0JD06-F1
#
_cell.length_a   1.000
_cell.length_b   1.000
_cell.length_c   1.000
_cell.angle_alpha   90.00
_cell.angle_beta   90.00
_cell.angle_gamma   90.00
#
_symmetry.space_group_name_H-M   'P 1'
#
loop_
_entity.id
_entity.type
_entity.pdbx_description
1 polymer ?
#
loop_
_entity_poly.entity_id
_entity_poly.type
_entity_poly.pdbx_seq_one_letter_code
_entity_poly.pdbx_strand_id
1 'polypeptide(L)' 'METGTYQLLFEVGPYYRDGPTESSFLEAVPVRFVVDDASEHYHVPLLLSPGSYTTYRGS' A
#
# COMPACT_ATOMS: atom_id res chain seq x y z
N MET A 1 -11.59 11.57 9.17
CA MET A 1 -10.72 10.69 10.00
C MET A 1 -10.27 11.50 11.21
N GLU A 2 -9.64 10.88 12.21
CA GLU A 2 -8.90 11.65 13.21
C GLU A 2 -7.50 11.93 12.67
N THR A 3 -6.83 12.95 13.20
CA THR A 3 -5.42 13.14 12.89
C THR A 3 -4.60 12.08 13.61
N GLY A 4 -3.56 11.58 12.96
CA GLY A 4 -2.76 10.49 13.50
C GLY A 4 -1.95 9.76 12.46
N THR A 5 -1.21 8.75 12.93
CA THR A 5 -0.49 7.83 12.05
C THR A 5 -1.36 6.62 11.77
N TYR A 6 -1.54 6.33 10.49
CA TYR A 6 -2.29 5.18 10.00
C TYR A 6 -1.36 4.22 9.27
N GLN A 7 -1.82 2.98 9.09
CA GLN A 7 -1.14 1.98 8.28
C GLN A 7 -2.15 1.28 7.38
N LEU A 8 -1.84 1.22 6.09
CA LEU A 8 -2.43 0.25 5.18
C LEU A 8 -1.53 -0.98 5.13
N LEU A 9 -2.11 -2.16 5.24
CA LEU A 9 -1.43 -3.43 5.03
C LEU A 9 -1.98 -4.06 3.75
N PHE A 10 -1.18 -4.08 2.70
CA PHE A 10 -1.55 -4.74 1.44
C PHE A 10 -1.06 -6.19 1.50
N GLU A 11 -1.98 -7.14 1.38
CA GLU A 11 -1.67 -8.58 1.30
C GLU A 11 -1.26 -8.95 -0.13
N VAL A 12 0.04 -8.85 -0.41
CA VAL A 12 0.62 -9.02 -1.75
C VAL A 12 0.89 -10.49 -2.09
N GLY A 13 1.22 -11.30 -1.09
CA GLY A 13 1.50 -12.73 -1.25
C GLY A 13 0.33 -13.48 -1.88
N PRO A 14 -0.90 -13.38 -1.33
CA PRO A 14 -2.08 -14.00 -1.93
C PRO A 14 -2.33 -13.51 -3.36
N TYR A 15 -2.19 -12.20 -3.60
CA TYR A 15 -2.38 -11.62 -4.93
C TYR A 15 -1.47 -12.25 -6.00
N TYR A 16 -0.20 -12.50 -5.68
CA TYR A 16 0.72 -13.15 -6.62
C TYR A 16 0.51 -14.66 -6.75
N ARG A 17 0.21 -15.36 -5.66
CA ARG A 17 -0.05 -16.82 -5.68
C ARG A 17 -1.31 -17.18 -6.49
N ASP A 18 -2.31 -16.32 -6.47
CA ASP A 18 -3.58 -16.53 -7.17
C ASP A 18 -3.58 -15.91 -8.58
N GLY A 19 -2.52 -15.18 -8.93
CA GLY A 19 -2.40 -14.40 -10.16
C GLY A 19 -1.63 -15.11 -11.27
N PRO A 20 -1.61 -14.54 -12.50
CA PRO A 20 -0.90 -15.11 -13.63
C PRO A 20 0.62 -14.91 -13.58
N THR A 21 1.13 -14.17 -12.60
CA THR A 21 2.56 -13.85 -12.47
C THR A 21 3.03 -14.28 -11.09
N GLU A 22 3.90 -15.27 -11.04
CA GLU A 22 4.46 -15.77 -9.78
C GLU A 22 5.53 -14.83 -9.24
N SER A 23 5.43 -14.49 -7.95
CA SER A 23 6.46 -13.74 -7.23
C SER A 23 6.35 -14.02 -5.73
N SER A 24 7.41 -14.53 -5.13
CA SER A 24 7.48 -14.84 -3.69
C SER A 24 8.25 -13.81 -2.86
N PHE A 25 8.75 -12.75 -3.49
CA PHE A 25 9.62 -11.78 -2.82
C PHE A 25 8.87 -10.89 -1.82
N LEU A 26 7.63 -10.48 -2.15
CA LEU A 26 6.80 -9.61 -1.31
C LEU A 26 5.59 -10.39 -0.78
N GLU A 27 5.53 -10.64 0.52
CA GLU A 27 4.36 -11.26 1.17
C GLU A 27 3.32 -10.22 1.60
N ALA A 28 3.77 -9.10 2.16
CA ALA A 28 2.90 -8.00 2.53
C ALA A 28 3.65 -6.67 2.44
N VAL A 29 2.94 -5.60 2.11
CA VAL A 29 3.49 -4.25 2.00
C VAL A 29 2.79 -3.34 3.01
N PRO A 30 3.43 -3.01 4.15
CA PRO A 30 2.92 -2.00 5.07
C PRO A 30 3.27 -0.59 4.57
N VAL A 31 2.25 0.26 4.40
CA VAL A 31 2.42 1.69 4.09
C VAL A 31 1.93 2.50 5.27
N ARG A 32 2.88 3.13 5.99
CA ARG A 32 2.59 4.03 7.10
C ARG A 32 2.59 5.48 6.61
N PHE A 33 1.54 6.21 6.97
CA PHE A 33 1.37 7.61 6.57
C PHE A 33 0.67 8.39 7.69
N VAL A 34 0.79 9.71 7.61
CA VAL A 34 0.22 10.63 8.59
C VAL A 34 -1.02 11.28 7.97
N VAL A 35 -2.10 11.33 8.73
CA VAL A 35 -3.22 12.23 8.51
C VAL A 35 -3.03 13.39 9.46
N ASP A 36 -2.62 14.53 8.93
CA ASP A 36 -2.37 15.79 9.63
C ASP A 36 -3.56 16.77 9.55
N ASP A 37 -4.44 16.61 8.55
CA ASP A 37 -5.72 17.31 8.44
C ASP A 37 -6.88 16.32 8.20
N ALA A 38 -7.79 16.24 9.16
CA ALA A 38 -8.94 15.34 9.12
C ALA A 38 -9.96 15.64 7.98
N SER A 39 -9.90 16.83 7.38
CA SER A 39 -10.81 17.32 6.34
C SER A 39 -10.31 17.06 4.91
N GLU A 40 -9.02 16.74 4.74
CA GLU A 40 -8.44 16.46 3.43
C GLU A 40 -8.73 15.03 2.94
N HIS A 41 -8.65 14.86 1.62
CA HIS A 41 -8.68 13.53 0.99
C HIS A 41 -7.26 12.97 0.90
N TYR A 42 -7.06 11.74 1.39
CA TYR A 42 -5.78 11.03 1.35
C TYR A 42 -5.85 9.88 0.35
N HIS A 43 -5.20 10.05 -0.79
CA HIS A 43 -5.04 9.01 -1.79
C HIS A 43 -3.62 8.41 -1.68
N VAL A 44 -3.53 7.13 -1.30
CA VAL A 44 -2.26 6.42 -1.06
C VAL A 44 -2.17 5.20 -2.00
N PRO A 45 -1.84 5.41 -3.29
CA PRO A 45 -1.72 4.32 -4.26
C PRO A 45 -0.54 3.39 -3.97
N LEU A 46 -0.68 2.13 -4.38
CA LEU A 46 0.38 1.14 -4.46
C LEU A 46 0.57 0.74 -5.93
N LEU A 47 1.76 1.00 -6.49
CA LEU A 47 2.17 0.46 -7.78
C LEU A 47 3.05 -0.74 -7.50
N LEU A 48 2.65 -1.89 -8.04
CA LEU A 48 3.23 -3.18 -7.70
C LEU A 48 3.80 -3.86 -8.96
N SER A 49 4.99 -4.43 -8.83
CA SER A 49 5.64 -5.28 -9.84
C SER A 49 6.34 -6.45 -9.14
N PRO A 50 6.61 -7.57 -9.84
CA PRO A 50 7.33 -8.68 -9.23
C PRO A 50 8.66 -8.21 -8.62
N GLY A 51 8.81 -8.35 -7.31
CA GLY A 51 10.01 -7.94 -6.59
C GLY A 51 10.12 -6.45 -6.21
N SER A 52 9.17 -5.59 -6.57
CA SER A 52 9.25 -4.15 -6.26
C SER A 52 7.89 -3.50 -6.07
N TYR A 53 7.87 -2.39 -5.34
CA TYR A 53 6.70 -1.55 -5.23
C TYR A 53 7.10 -0.08 -5.07
N THR A 54 6.17 0.79 -5.42
CA THR A 54 6.25 2.23 -5.15
C THR A 54 4.92 2.69 -4.56
N THR A 55 4.99 3.62 -3.62
CA THR A 55 3.83 4.32 -3.07
C THR A 55 4.15 5.80 -2.94
N TYR A 56 3.11 6.64 -2.92
CA TYR A 56 3.23 8.10 -2.79
C TYR A 56 1.88 8.68 -2.31
N ARG A 57 1.85 9.98 -1.99
CA ARG A 57 0.59 10.70 -1.77
C ARG A 57 0.08 11.23 -3.12
N GLY A 58 -1.04 10.69 -3.60
CA GLY A 58 -1.72 11.16 -4.80
C GLY A 58 -2.61 12.37 -4.54
N SER A 59 -3.11 12.97 -5.63
CA SER A 59 -4.18 13.98 -5.62
C SER A 59 -5.56 13.33 -5.56
#